data_AF-A0A9W8LTC8-F1
#
_entry.id   AF-A0A9W8LTC8-F1
#
_cell.length_a   1.000
_cell.length_b   1.000
_cell.length_c   1.000
_cell.angle_alpha   90.00
_cell.angle_beta   90.00
_cell.angle_gamma   90.00
#
_symmetry.space_group_name_H-M   'P 1'
#
loop_
_entity.id
_entity.type
_entity.pdbx_description
1 polymer ?
#
loop_
_entity_poly.entity_id
_entity_poly.type
_entity_poly.pdbx_seq_one_letter_code
_entity_poly.pdbx_strand_id
1 'polypeptide(L)'
;MPKRTAALNQGLLTKCLTDTWLNKLANFVQAVRGHPQFNGKSEIMSVDGLEEILRAMFWILCIEDGVKQAQLGQVMLDHKVLQSWSAYCRVENMEATATLTQLISFLKSTYDTVSTVYQALDELVVLKFNADEELPAFNQKFDYLVARANFSADRPGVALNHYCRAMPVDIKKELFAADILNANQAKNRTLVLWRTQQL
;
A
#
# COMPACT_ATOMS: atom_id res chain seq x y z
N MET A 1 39.41 -8.43 48.93
CA MET A 1 38.89 -7.29 48.14
C MET A 1 38.55 -7.76 46.72
N PRO A 2 37.26 -7.95 46.36
CA PRO A 2 36.84 -8.05 44.96
C PRO A 2 35.71 -7.05 44.69
N LYS A 3 36.04 -5.80 44.36
CA LYS A 3 35.04 -4.78 43.97
C LYS A 3 35.38 -4.02 42.68
N ARG A 4 36.53 -4.28 42.04
CA ARG A 4 36.96 -3.56 40.83
C ARG A 4 36.59 -4.23 39.50
N THR A 5 36.36 -5.54 39.48
CA THR A 5 36.02 -6.29 38.25
C THR A 5 34.54 -6.25 37.87
N ALA A 6 33.63 -6.07 38.83
CA ALA A 6 32.19 -6.00 38.54
C ALA A 6 31.76 -4.66 37.90
N ALA A 7 32.40 -3.55 38.30
CA ALA A 7 32.08 -2.22 37.78
C ALA A 7 32.56 -2.00 36.33
N LEU A 8 33.69 -2.61 35.94
CA LEU A 8 34.22 -2.55 34.58
C LEU A 8 33.34 -3.32 33.58
N ASN A 9 32.77 -4.45 33.99
CA ASN A 9 31.84 -5.21 33.15
C ASN A 9 30.47 -4.55 33.02
N GLN A 10 29.96 -3.86 34.06
CA GLN A 10 28.72 -3.09 33.95
C GLN A 10 28.86 -1.87 33.04
N GLY A 11 29.99 -1.17 33.06
CA GLY A 11 30.27 -0.03 32.18
C GLY A 11 30.48 -0.41 30.70
N LEU A 12 31.02 -1.60 30.42
CA LEU A 12 31.16 -2.15 29.06
C LEU A 12 29.84 -2.72 28.52
N LEU A 13 29.04 -3.37 29.36
CA LEU A 13 27.72 -3.89 28.97
C LEU A 13 26.71 -2.78 28.71
N THR A 14 26.74 -1.67 29.46
CA THR A 14 25.89 -0.50 29.17
C THR A 14 26.32 0.26 27.92
N LYS A 15 27.62 0.29 27.58
CA LYS A 15 28.11 0.84 26.30
C LYS A 15 27.72 -0.02 25.10
N CYS A 16 27.86 -1.35 25.19
CA CYS A 16 27.45 -2.27 24.12
C CYS A 16 25.94 -2.25 23.82
N LEU A 17 25.09 -1.98 24.82
CA LEU A 17 23.63 -1.93 24.65
C LEU A 17 23.14 -0.61 24.03
N THR A 18 23.85 0.50 24.21
CA THR A 18 23.54 1.78 23.56
C THR A 18 24.20 1.91 22.19
N ASP A 19 25.38 1.32 21.99
CA ASP A 19 26.09 1.30 20.69
C ASP A 19 25.31 0.51 19.62
N THR A 20 24.54 -0.52 19.97
CA THR A 20 23.81 -1.36 19.00
C THR A 20 22.58 -0.69 18.39
N TRP A 21 21.84 0.12 19.16
CA TRP A 21 20.65 0.79 18.64
C TRP A 21 21.00 2.03 17.80
N LEU A 22 21.94 2.85 18.26
CA LEU A 22 22.39 4.02 17.51
C LEU A 22 23.04 3.64 16.18
N ASN A 23 23.80 2.54 16.14
CA ASN A 23 24.34 2.00 14.89
C ASN A 23 23.24 1.49 13.96
N LYS A 24 22.21 0.80 14.48
CA LYS A 24 21.05 0.38 13.67
C LYS A 24 20.28 1.57 13.11
N LEU A 25 20.12 2.63 13.90
CA LEU A 25 19.51 3.88 13.46
C LEU A 25 20.33 4.56 12.36
N ALA A 26 21.65 4.69 12.55
CA ALA A 26 22.54 5.27 11.53
C ALA A 26 22.51 4.44 10.23
N ASN A 27 22.56 3.11 10.33
CA ASN A 27 22.48 2.22 9.17
C ASN A 27 21.13 2.33 8.46
N PHE A 28 20.03 2.42 9.21
CA PHE A 28 18.71 2.64 8.63
C PHE A 28 18.64 3.98 7.89
N VAL A 29 19.06 5.08 8.54
CA VAL A 29 19.07 6.43 7.93
C VAL A 29 19.92 6.45 6.64
N GLN A 30 21.08 5.78 6.64
CA GLN A 30 21.89 5.68 5.42
C GLN A 30 21.20 4.84 4.35
N ALA A 31 20.59 3.72 4.72
CA ALA A 31 19.88 2.86 3.78
C ALA A 31 18.68 3.57 3.13
N VAL A 32 17.99 4.45 3.87
CA VAL A 32 16.81 5.15 3.33
C VAL A 32 17.10 6.52 2.70
N ARG A 33 18.34 7.01 2.77
CA ARG A 33 18.73 8.37 2.34
C ARG A 33 18.39 8.72 0.87
N GLY A 34 18.28 7.71 0.00
CA GLY A 34 17.92 7.88 -1.41
C GLY A 34 16.43 7.74 -1.72
N HIS A 35 15.61 7.36 -0.74
CA HIS A 35 14.17 7.21 -0.93
C HIS A 35 13.45 8.54 -0.66
N PRO A 36 12.41 8.88 -1.44
CA PRO A 36 11.58 10.03 -1.13
C PRO A 36 10.84 9.82 0.20
N GLN A 37 10.63 10.91 0.95
CA GLN A 37 9.78 10.87 2.13
C GLN A 37 8.31 10.71 1.72
N PHE A 38 7.56 9.93 2.49
CA PHE A 38 6.13 9.78 2.32
C PHE A 38 5.41 11.04 2.79
N ASN A 39 4.76 11.73 1.85
CA ASN A 39 4.11 13.02 2.07
C ASN A 39 2.57 12.95 2.14
N GLY A 40 2.03 11.74 2.30
CA GLY A 40 0.58 11.52 2.28
C GLY A 40 -0.04 11.60 0.89
N LYS A 41 0.77 11.76 -0.17
CA LYS A 41 0.33 11.74 -1.58
C LYS A 41 0.94 10.53 -2.29
N SER A 42 0.05 9.75 -2.89
CA SER A 42 0.36 8.55 -3.66
C SER A 42 1.15 8.81 -4.95
N GLU A 43 1.21 10.05 -5.45
CA GLU A 43 2.01 10.44 -6.62
C GLU A 43 3.52 10.21 -6.44
N ILE A 44 4.02 10.31 -5.20
CA ILE A 44 5.45 10.14 -4.89
C ILE A 44 5.72 8.75 -4.29
N MET A 45 4.87 8.31 -3.37
CA MET A 45 4.97 7.00 -2.71
C MET A 45 3.60 6.61 -2.15
N SER A 46 3.10 5.43 -2.49
CA SER A 46 1.89 4.87 -1.87
C SER A 46 2.17 4.35 -0.46
N VAL A 47 1.13 4.17 0.36
CA VAL A 47 1.30 3.57 1.70
C VAL A 47 1.83 2.14 1.61
N ASP A 48 1.37 1.35 0.64
CA ASP A 48 1.89 0.00 0.38
C ASP A 48 3.35 0.03 -0.07
N GLY A 49 3.74 0.98 -0.94
CA GLY A 49 5.13 1.13 -1.37
C GLY A 49 6.06 1.53 -0.21
N LEU A 50 5.59 2.38 0.70
CA LEU A 50 6.30 2.69 1.95
C LEU A 50 6.43 1.43 2.82
N GLU A 51 5.35 0.67 3.00
CA GLU A 51 5.32 -0.55 3.79
C GLU A 51 6.35 -1.58 3.27
N GLU A 52 6.41 -1.80 1.95
CA GLU A 52 7.38 -2.70 1.32
C GLU A 52 8.83 -2.27 1.58
N ILE A 53 9.14 -0.98 1.39
CA ILE A 53 10.49 -0.44 1.66
C ILE A 53 10.85 -0.66 3.14
N LEU A 54 9.97 -0.29 4.07
CA LEU A 54 10.22 -0.43 5.50
C LEU A 54 10.43 -1.90 5.88
N ARG A 55 9.58 -2.81 5.41
CA ARG A 55 9.70 -4.25 5.69
C ARG A 55 11.01 -4.83 5.14
N ALA A 56 11.39 -4.47 3.92
CA ALA A 56 12.66 -4.90 3.33
C ALA A 56 13.85 -4.41 4.15
N MET A 57 13.86 -3.13 4.56
CA MET A 57 14.95 -2.55 5.34
C MET A 57 15.06 -3.15 6.74
N PHE A 58 13.93 -3.39 7.42
CA PHE A 58 13.94 -4.03 8.74
C PHE A 58 14.37 -5.48 8.68
N TRP A 59 14.04 -6.19 7.60
CA TRP A 59 14.54 -7.54 7.35
C TRP A 59 16.06 -7.54 7.16
N ILE A 60 16.60 -6.68 6.28
CA ILE A 60 18.04 -6.55 6.02
C ILE A 60 18.83 -6.19 7.29
N LEU A 61 18.28 -5.31 8.14
CA LEU A 61 18.94 -4.82 9.35
C LEU A 61 18.64 -5.66 10.61
N CYS A 62 17.89 -6.76 10.47
CA CYS A 62 17.46 -7.63 11.55
C CYS A 62 16.85 -6.84 12.72
N ILE A 63 15.83 -6.03 12.43
CA ILE A 63 15.05 -5.29 13.41
C ILE A 63 13.68 -5.94 13.50
N GLU A 64 13.43 -6.71 14.55
CA GLU A 64 12.19 -7.49 14.72
C GLU A 64 11.17 -6.81 15.63
N ASP A 65 11.63 -5.94 16.53
CA ASP A 65 10.79 -5.24 17.49
C ASP A 65 9.89 -4.21 16.78
N GLY A 66 8.58 -4.45 16.80
CA GLY A 66 7.60 -3.64 16.09
C GLY A 66 7.54 -2.18 16.56
N VAL A 67 7.88 -1.88 17.82
CA VAL A 67 7.91 -0.50 18.34
C VAL A 67 9.14 0.22 17.80
N LYS A 68 10.29 -0.44 17.82
CA LYS A 68 11.54 0.07 17.22
C LYS A 68 11.40 0.28 15.72
N GLN A 69 10.72 -0.62 15.03
CA GLN A 69 10.39 -0.46 13.61
C GLN A 69 9.52 0.79 13.37
N ALA A 70 8.49 1.03 14.20
CA ALA A 70 7.68 2.25 14.06
C ALA A 70 8.49 3.53 14.30
N GLN A 71 9.35 3.55 15.30
CA GLN A 71 10.23 4.69 15.60
C GLN A 71 11.17 5.00 14.44
N LEU A 72 11.77 3.98 13.81
CA LEU A 72 12.62 4.15 12.64
C LEU A 72 11.82 4.52 11.40
N GLY A 73 10.65 3.90 11.19
CA GLY A 73 9.78 4.18 10.06
C GLY A 73 9.31 5.64 9.99
N GLN A 74 9.23 6.32 11.14
CA GLN A 74 8.93 7.77 11.20
C GLN A 74 9.93 8.64 10.44
N VAL A 75 11.18 8.22 10.27
CA VAL A 75 12.20 8.95 9.51
C VAL A 75 11.82 9.08 8.02
N MET A 76 11.04 8.13 7.52
CA MET A 76 10.54 8.11 6.15
C MET A 76 9.29 8.98 5.96
N LEU A 77 8.71 9.55 7.02
CA LEU A 77 7.54 10.40 6.93
C LEU A 77 7.96 11.85 6.70
N ASP A 78 7.23 12.56 5.86
CA ASP A 78 7.37 14.01 5.82
C ASP A 78 6.94 14.64 7.15
N HIS A 79 7.33 15.89 7.37
CA HIS A 79 7.05 16.61 8.60
C HIS A 79 5.54 16.70 8.93
N LYS A 80 4.66 16.88 7.93
CA LYS A 80 3.21 17.01 8.16
C LYS A 80 2.60 15.66 8.54
N VAL A 81 2.97 14.59 7.86
CA VAL A 81 2.52 13.23 8.17
C VAL A 81 3.01 12.80 9.55
N LEU A 82 4.27 13.11 9.88
CA LEU A 82 4.84 12.84 11.21
C LEU A 82 4.07 13.57 12.32
N GLN A 83 3.65 14.82 12.09
CA GLN A 83 2.83 15.58 13.04
C GLN A 83 1.45 14.94 13.23
N SER A 84 0.79 14.53 12.15
CA SER A 84 -0.50 13.85 12.23
C SER A 84 -0.40 12.50 12.97
N TRP A 85 0.63 11.71 12.67
CA TRP A 85 0.92 10.47 13.39
C TRP A 85 1.17 10.71 14.89
N SER A 86 2.00 11.71 15.22
CA SER A 86 2.32 12.05 16.61
C SER A 86 1.07 12.50 17.39
N ALA A 87 0.18 13.26 16.75
CA ALA A 87 -1.10 13.65 17.35
C ALA A 87 -2.01 12.45 17.59
N TYR A 88 -2.09 11.52 16.62
CA TYR A 88 -2.84 10.28 16.75
C TYR A 88 -2.32 9.42 17.92
N CYS A 89 -1.02 9.19 18.01
CA CYS A 89 -0.43 8.44 19.12
C CYS A 89 -0.72 9.05 20.49
N ARG A 90 -0.80 10.38 20.58
CA ARG A 90 -1.13 11.07 21.82
C ARG A 90 -2.58 10.84 22.23
N VAL A 91 -3.51 10.95 21.28
CA VAL A 91 -4.94 10.73 21.54
C VAL A 91 -5.20 9.28 21.98
N GLU A 92 -4.52 8.33 21.35
CA GLU A 92 -4.67 6.90 21.66
C GLU A 92 -3.80 6.43 22.84
N ASN A 93 -2.98 7.31 23.44
CA ASN A 93 -2.05 7.01 24.52
C ASN A 93 -1.01 5.90 24.18
N MET A 94 -0.37 6.03 23.00
CA MET A 94 0.52 5.02 22.41
C MET A 94 1.91 5.55 22.04
N GLU A 95 2.28 6.75 22.49
CA GLU A 95 3.51 7.46 22.07
C GLU A 95 4.79 6.61 22.21
N ALA A 96 4.86 5.74 23.22
CA ALA A 96 6.02 4.87 23.48
C ALA A 96 5.83 3.41 23.06
N THR A 97 4.63 3.00 22.65
CA THR A 97 4.25 1.58 22.45
C THR A 97 3.68 1.29 21.07
N ALA A 98 3.48 2.32 20.24
CA ALA A 98 2.98 2.16 18.89
C ALA A 98 3.91 1.28 18.05
N THR A 99 3.32 0.29 17.39
CA THR A 99 4.00 -0.70 16.56
C THR A 99 3.97 -0.31 15.08
N LEU A 100 4.83 -0.91 14.26
CA LEU A 100 4.85 -0.68 12.82
C LEU A 100 3.47 -0.97 12.20
N THR A 101 2.81 -2.04 12.63
CA THR A 101 1.44 -2.37 12.20
C THR A 101 0.46 -1.23 12.46
N GLN A 102 0.55 -0.57 13.62
CA GLN A 102 -0.33 0.56 13.96
C GLN A 102 0.02 1.81 13.16
N LEU A 103 1.31 2.08 12.91
CA LEU A 103 1.73 3.13 12.01
C LEU A 103 1.17 2.92 10.60
N ILE A 104 1.35 1.73 10.03
CA ILE A 104 0.84 1.41 8.69
C ILE A 104 -0.69 1.52 8.64
N SER A 105 -1.40 0.99 9.64
CA SER A 105 -2.86 1.10 9.72
C SER A 105 -3.34 2.55 9.77
N PHE A 106 -2.66 3.42 10.52
CA PHE A 106 -2.95 4.85 10.56
C PHE A 106 -2.72 5.51 9.19
N LEU A 107 -1.60 5.20 8.53
CA LEU A 107 -1.31 5.77 7.21
C LEU A 107 -2.34 5.31 6.17
N LYS A 108 -2.74 4.04 6.22
CA LYS A 108 -3.80 3.49 5.36
C LYS A 108 -5.13 4.19 5.59
N SER A 109 -5.57 4.30 6.85
CA SER A 109 -6.86 4.93 7.16
C SER A 109 -6.90 6.43 6.84
N THR A 110 -5.77 7.12 6.94
CA THR A 110 -5.70 8.59 6.84
C THR A 110 -5.38 9.09 5.44
N TYR A 111 -4.47 8.41 4.72
CA TYR A 111 -3.93 8.90 3.44
C TYR A 111 -4.30 8.00 2.26
N ASP A 112 -4.71 6.77 2.52
CA ASP A 112 -5.07 5.80 1.49
C ASP A 112 -6.59 5.83 1.21
N THR A 113 -7.45 6.16 2.17
CA THR A 113 -8.92 6.05 2.02
C THR A 113 -9.56 7.00 1.02
N VAL A 114 -9.02 8.21 0.82
CA VAL A 114 -9.52 9.16 -0.19
C VAL A 114 -8.65 9.11 -1.45
N SER A 115 -7.39 8.69 -1.37
CA SER A 115 -6.57 8.59 -2.58
C SER A 115 -6.86 7.29 -3.35
N THR A 116 -6.98 6.14 -2.69
CA THR A 116 -7.13 4.83 -3.37
C THR A 116 -8.44 4.66 -4.12
N VAL A 117 -9.55 5.18 -3.59
CA VAL A 117 -10.85 5.13 -4.25
C VAL A 117 -10.83 5.97 -5.52
N TYR A 118 -10.39 7.23 -5.42
CA TYR A 118 -10.33 8.13 -6.58
C TYR A 118 -9.24 7.71 -7.58
N GLN A 119 -8.12 7.18 -7.13
CA GLN A 119 -7.10 6.59 -8.00
C GLN A 119 -7.60 5.33 -8.69
N ALA A 120 -8.31 4.44 -7.98
CA ALA A 120 -8.94 3.29 -8.62
C ALA A 120 -9.96 3.73 -9.67
N LEU A 121 -10.70 4.81 -9.43
CA LEU A 121 -11.60 5.40 -10.41
C LEU A 121 -10.84 5.96 -11.61
N ASP A 122 -9.76 6.72 -11.40
CA ASP A 122 -8.93 7.25 -12.48
C ASP A 122 -8.31 6.13 -13.31
N GLU A 123 -7.77 5.09 -12.67
CA GLU A 123 -7.26 3.89 -13.30
C GLU A 123 -8.36 3.15 -14.08
N LEU A 124 -9.57 3.01 -13.54
CA LEU A 124 -10.72 2.43 -14.23
C LEU A 124 -11.19 3.25 -15.43
N VAL A 125 -11.05 4.58 -15.39
CA VAL A 125 -11.45 5.46 -16.49
C VAL A 125 -10.48 5.31 -17.67
N VAL A 126 -9.18 5.12 -17.41
CA VAL A 126 -8.17 4.99 -18.45
C VAL A 126 -7.91 3.52 -18.86
N LEU A 127 -8.42 2.56 -18.09
CA LEU A 127 -8.26 1.13 -18.37
C LEU A 127 -8.87 0.79 -19.73
N LYS A 128 -8.07 0.12 -20.56
CA LYS A 128 -8.46 -0.41 -21.86
C LYS A 128 -7.93 -1.81 -22.01
N PHE A 129 -8.75 -2.69 -22.59
CA PHE A 129 -8.33 -4.01 -22.98
C PHE A 129 -7.50 -3.92 -24.27
N ASN A 130 -6.31 -4.50 -24.26
CA ASN A 130 -5.45 -4.62 -25.42
C ASN A 130 -5.58 -6.03 -26.01
N ALA A 131 -5.57 -6.14 -27.34
CA ALA A 131 -5.68 -7.45 -28.01
C ALA A 131 -4.52 -8.40 -27.65
N ASP A 132 -3.34 -7.85 -27.34
CA ASP A 132 -2.17 -8.61 -26.92
C ASP A 132 -2.25 -9.10 -25.45
N GLU A 133 -3.26 -8.68 -24.69
CA GLU A 133 -3.47 -9.06 -23.28
C GLU A 133 -4.44 -10.25 -23.18
N GLU A 134 -4.13 -11.21 -22.30
CA GLU A 134 -5.08 -12.28 -21.99
C GLU A 134 -6.31 -11.73 -21.25
N LEU A 135 -7.49 -11.97 -21.82
CA LEU A 135 -8.76 -11.49 -21.24
C LEU A 135 -8.96 -11.92 -19.76
N PRO A 136 -8.61 -13.14 -19.31
CA PRO A 136 -8.69 -13.48 -17.90
C PRO A 136 -7.83 -12.58 -16.99
N ALA A 137 -6.61 -12.23 -17.41
CA ALA A 137 -5.73 -11.35 -16.66
C ALA A 137 -6.28 -9.92 -16.61
N PHE A 138 -6.78 -9.42 -17.74
CA PHE A 138 -7.49 -8.15 -17.80
C PHE A 138 -8.68 -8.11 -16.83
N ASN A 139 -9.51 -9.16 -16.82
CA ASN A 139 -10.68 -9.26 -15.95
C ASN A 139 -10.31 -9.26 -14.47
N GLN A 140 -9.21 -9.94 -14.12
CA GLN A 140 -8.70 -9.93 -12.74
C GLN A 140 -8.25 -8.52 -12.31
N LYS A 141 -7.55 -7.81 -13.19
CA LYS A 141 -7.16 -6.41 -12.96
C LYS A 141 -8.38 -5.50 -12.81
N PHE A 142 -9.37 -5.66 -13.67
CA PHE A 142 -10.63 -4.92 -13.59
C PHE A 142 -11.34 -5.16 -12.26
N ASP A 143 -11.49 -6.42 -11.84
CA ASP A 143 -12.17 -6.79 -10.59
C ASP A 143 -11.45 -6.24 -9.35
N TYR A 144 -10.11 -6.25 -9.37
CA TYR A 144 -9.30 -5.61 -8.33
C TYR A 144 -9.58 -4.11 -8.22
N LEU A 145 -9.63 -3.38 -9.35
CA LEU A 145 -9.90 -1.95 -9.34
C LEU A 145 -11.35 -1.62 -8.94
N VAL A 146 -12.32 -2.43 -9.35
CA VAL A 146 -13.73 -2.31 -8.93
C VAL A 146 -13.88 -2.48 -7.42
N ALA A 147 -13.20 -3.47 -6.83
CA ALA A 147 -13.20 -3.68 -5.39
C ALA A 147 -12.54 -2.50 -4.65
N ARG A 148 -11.43 -1.98 -5.19
CA ARG A 148 -10.70 -0.84 -4.61
C ARG A 148 -11.45 0.49 -4.74
N ALA A 149 -12.19 0.68 -5.82
CA ALA A 149 -13.06 1.84 -6.02
C ALA A 149 -14.31 1.83 -5.12
N ASN A 150 -14.55 0.72 -4.40
CA ASN A 150 -15.62 0.56 -3.42
C ASN A 150 -16.99 1.01 -3.97
N PHE A 151 -17.31 0.60 -5.21
CA PHE A 151 -18.62 0.90 -5.78
C PHE A 151 -19.71 0.33 -4.88
N SER A 152 -20.68 1.16 -4.51
CA SER A 152 -21.80 0.73 -3.71
C SER A 152 -22.58 -0.37 -4.46
N ALA A 153 -22.92 -1.43 -3.74
CA ALA A 153 -23.55 -2.64 -4.30
C ALA A 153 -24.95 -2.37 -4.90
N ASP A 154 -25.56 -1.23 -4.58
CA ASP A 154 -26.83 -0.73 -5.11
C ASP A 154 -26.69 -0.12 -6.53
N ARG A 155 -25.48 0.00 -7.08
CA ARG A 155 -25.22 0.59 -8.41
C ARG A 155 -24.45 -0.35 -9.34
N PRO A 156 -24.97 -1.55 -9.65
CA PRO A 156 -24.30 -2.52 -10.53
C PRO A 156 -24.00 -1.99 -11.95
N GLY A 157 -24.77 -0.99 -12.40
CA GLY A 157 -24.58 -0.33 -13.70
C GLY A 157 -23.28 0.48 -13.81
N VAL A 158 -22.68 0.92 -12.69
CA VAL A 158 -21.44 1.73 -12.74
C VAL A 158 -20.27 0.86 -13.18
N ALA A 159 -20.07 -0.29 -12.54
CA ALA A 159 -19.03 -1.23 -12.93
C ALA A 159 -19.24 -1.72 -14.38
N LEU A 160 -20.49 -1.99 -14.78
CA LEU A 160 -20.81 -2.35 -16.16
C LEU A 160 -20.37 -1.28 -17.15
N ASN A 161 -20.67 -0.01 -16.89
CA ASN A 161 -20.29 1.09 -17.78
C ASN A 161 -18.77 1.23 -17.94
N HIS A 162 -18.00 1.05 -16.85
CA HIS A 162 -16.54 1.04 -16.92
C HIS A 162 -16.01 -0.15 -17.73
N TYR A 163 -16.55 -1.33 -17.50
CA TYR A 163 -16.18 -2.53 -18.25
C TYR A 163 -16.43 -2.36 -19.75
N CYS A 164 -17.65 -1.92 -20.12
CA CYS A 164 -18.00 -1.65 -21.52
C CYS A 164 -17.08 -0.59 -22.13
N ARG A 165 -16.70 0.47 -21.40
CA ARG A 165 -15.77 1.50 -21.89
C ARG A 165 -14.37 0.98 -22.16
N ALA A 166 -13.89 0.03 -21.34
CA ALA A 166 -12.55 -0.54 -21.49
C ALA A 166 -12.43 -1.47 -22.70
N MET A 167 -13.54 -2.00 -23.21
CA MET A 167 -13.53 -2.95 -24.32
C MET A 167 -13.27 -2.28 -25.70
N PRO A 168 -12.71 -3.02 -26.68
CA PRO A 168 -12.60 -2.59 -28.07
C PRO A 168 -13.98 -2.33 -28.69
N VAL A 169 -14.02 -1.55 -29.77
CA VAL A 169 -15.27 -1.17 -30.45
C VAL A 169 -16.07 -2.38 -30.93
N ASP A 170 -15.39 -3.43 -31.39
CA ASP A 170 -16.04 -4.63 -31.94
C ASP A 170 -16.75 -5.44 -30.85
N ILE A 171 -16.15 -5.52 -29.66
CA ILE A 171 -16.75 -6.17 -28.49
C ILE A 171 -17.84 -5.28 -27.88
N LYS A 172 -17.62 -3.95 -27.82
CA LYS A 172 -18.57 -2.99 -27.24
C LYS A 172 -19.99 -3.15 -27.77
N LYS A 173 -20.14 -3.32 -29.08
CA LYS A 173 -21.46 -3.47 -29.73
C LYS A 173 -22.25 -4.66 -29.17
N GLU A 174 -21.56 -5.74 -28.85
CA GLU A 174 -22.15 -6.95 -28.27
C GLU A 174 -22.49 -6.81 -26.77
N LEU A 175 -21.89 -5.83 -26.07
CA LEU A 175 -22.09 -5.59 -24.65
C LEU A 175 -23.21 -4.58 -24.34
N PHE A 176 -23.67 -3.82 -25.34
CA PHE A 176 -24.85 -2.95 -25.22
C PHE A 176 -26.18 -3.67 -25.48
N ALA A 177 -26.15 -5.00 -25.60
CA ALA A 177 -27.35 -5.81 -25.72
C ALA A 177 -28.19 -5.72 -24.42
N ALA A 178 -29.52 -5.71 -24.57
CA ALA A 178 -30.46 -5.43 -23.48
C ALA A 178 -30.46 -6.48 -22.35
N ASP A 179 -29.87 -7.65 -22.58
CA ASP A 179 -29.74 -8.75 -21.63
C ASP A 179 -28.52 -8.64 -20.70
N ILE A 180 -27.61 -7.68 -20.95
CA ILE A 180 -26.43 -7.43 -20.11
C ILE A 180 -26.75 -6.36 -19.05
N LEU A 181 -27.03 -6.81 -17.83
CA LEU A 181 -27.44 -5.95 -16.72
C LEU A 181 -26.32 -5.63 -15.72
N ASN A 182 -25.22 -6.39 -15.76
CA ASN A 182 -24.08 -6.19 -14.85
C ASN A 182 -22.74 -6.60 -15.48
N ALA A 183 -21.64 -6.18 -14.83
CA ALA A 183 -20.28 -6.46 -15.30
C ALA A 183 -19.94 -7.95 -15.39
N ASN A 184 -20.51 -8.82 -14.53
CA ASN A 184 -20.24 -10.26 -14.61
C ASN A 184 -20.84 -10.88 -15.86
N GLN A 185 -22.05 -10.49 -16.25
CA GLN A 185 -22.67 -10.91 -17.51
C GLN A 185 -21.85 -10.42 -18.71
N ALA A 186 -21.40 -9.16 -18.68
CA ALA A 186 -20.55 -8.59 -19.72
C ALA A 186 -19.20 -9.35 -19.86
N LYS A 187 -18.54 -9.67 -18.74
CA LYS A 187 -17.32 -10.49 -18.71
C LYS A 187 -17.53 -11.85 -19.35
N ASN A 188 -18.62 -12.54 -18.99
CA ASN A 188 -18.94 -13.84 -19.58
C ASN A 188 -19.19 -13.75 -21.08
N ARG A 189 -19.95 -12.75 -21.54
CA ARG A 189 -20.19 -12.52 -22.97
C ARG A 189 -18.88 -12.25 -23.72
N THR A 190 -18.02 -11.41 -23.15
CA THR A 190 -16.70 -11.09 -23.71
C THR A 190 -15.82 -12.33 -23.80
N LEU A 191 -15.82 -13.18 -22.76
CA LEU A 191 -15.04 -14.42 -22.75
C LEU A 191 -15.48 -15.40 -23.83
N VAL A 192 -16.78 -15.51 -24.08
CA VAL A 192 -17.31 -16.32 -25.17
C VAL A 192 -16.82 -15.79 -26.51
N LEU A 193 -16.94 -14.48 -26.76
CA LEU A 193 -16.50 -13.84 -28.01
C LEU A 193 -14.99 -14.00 -28.23
N TRP A 194 -14.18 -13.77 -27.19
CA TRP A 194 -12.73 -13.89 -27.26
C TRP A 194 -12.30 -15.32 -27.62
N ARG A 195 -12.94 -16.33 -27.04
CA ARG A 195 -12.66 -17.75 -27.34
C ARG A 195 -13.11 -18.17 -28.73
N THR A 196 -14.17 -17.57 -29.27
CA THR A 196 -14.73 -17.97 -30.56
C THR A 196 -14.17 -17.20 -31.74
N GLN A 197 -13.59 -16.01 -31.53
CA GLN A 197 -13.15 -15.14 -32.62
C GLN A 197 -11.64 -15.03 -32.85
N GLN A 198 -10.76 -15.51 -31.96
CA GLN A 198 -9.31 -15.21 -32.05
C GLN A 198 -9.05 -13.73 -32.43
N LEU A 199 -9.62 -12.82 -31.63
CA LEU A 199 -9.23 -11.42 -31.61
C LEU A 199 -7.85 -11.27 -31.00
#